data_AF-A0A397H571-F1
#
_entry.id   AF-A0A397H571-F1
#
_cell.length_a   1.000
_cell.length_b   1.000
_cell.length_c   1.000
_cell.angle_alpha   90.00
_cell.angle_beta   90.00
_cell.angle_gamma   90.00
#
_symmetry.space_group_name_H-M   'P 1'
#
loop_
_entity.id
_entity.type
_entity.pdbx_description
1 polymer ?
#
loop_
_entity_poly.entity_id
_entity_poly.type
_entity_poly.pdbx_seq_one_letter_code
_entity_poly.pdbx_strand_id
1 'polypeptide(L)'
;MAQASPPIPAPTMMTFIDYFYVTDDTPRVILIDRTWDFTGTEGTTSGKCCSMPSTTVYSGGTSKGQAWIQDHCDGGSWVSCNKGVIKGKGLRVRNGNKNVIIQNIHITKLNPQYVWGFDAITLDNEDMIWINHNKVCLHIPERSAPLTKKISLIGRQFIVTGWGKAGRVTISNNEFDGQTPWSASCNVKHYWTLLLVGEQDYYTFEGNWLHDVFGRAPHMGTDHTSSQIFFHSVNNYFQTIDGHAFDIDTNTWVLLEGNYFANVNTPLTETSLMAGGKLYTTSTVSAAGACLDQLGYICEWNRLVGSGPWQDRTDAPVKAKAATYKNSLVAIMLWRMCKQGGAVINALLAEDADMEILAVTRNPQSGAAKKLAGKSPKIKIVQGDLDDPVGIFGNACQVSSEPIWGVFSVQVPMGQGQTVEKEERQGKALIDEALAQKVQHFVYTSVDRGGDASIDNATNIPHFISKHRIEQHLFERTKAGAMSWTVLRPVFFFDNITPDFMGRFVVTAWDAYLQGKPLQCIAVSDIGYFAAQAFLNPAEYRNRCLSLAGDVLTYEHMQEVMRRKTGREAPTTFRVVCYMVMWMVRDMRLMFEWFYAHGYRADIPGLRQMHPGLKDFEKWLEEDSQFVKQ
;
A
#
# COMPACT_ATOMS: atom_id res chain seq x y z
N MET A 1 -18.62 -18.06 26.40
CA MET A 1 -17.59 -18.77 27.18
C MET A 1 -16.44 -17.80 27.40
N ALA A 2 -15.89 -17.74 28.61
CA ALA A 2 -14.99 -16.68 29.07
C ALA A 2 -13.71 -16.57 28.22
N GLN A 3 -13.36 -15.34 27.83
CA GLN A 3 -12.05 -14.98 27.27
C GLN A 3 -11.02 -14.98 28.40
N ALA A 4 -10.02 -15.86 28.31
CA ALA A 4 -8.83 -15.79 29.14
C ALA A 4 -7.76 -14.96 28.41
N SER A 5 -7.26 -13.91 29.07
CA SER A 5 -6.07 -13.17 28.64
C SER A 5 -4.84 -14.07 28.68
N PRO A 6 -3.90 -14.00 27.72
CA PRO A 6 -2.67 -14.78 27.78
C PRO A 6 -1.83 -14.32 28.99
N PRO A 7 -1.27 -15.24 29.79
CA PRO A 7 -0.48 -14.90 30.97
C PRO A 7 0.85 -14.26 30.55
N ILE A 8 1.27 -13.20 31.25
CA ILE A 8 2.59 -12.60 31.13
C ILE A 8 3.44 -13.12 32.31
N PRO A 9 4.40 -14.03 32.10
CA PRO A 9 5.19 -14.60 33.19
C PRO A 9 6.32 -13.67 33.67
N ALA A 10 6.70 -13.81 34.94
CA ALA A 10 7.84 -13.13 35.57
C ALA A 10 9.19 -13.79 35.19
N PRO A 11 10.34 -13.09 35.31
CA PRO A 11 11.55 -13.42 34.55
C PRO A 11 12.53 -14.31 35.30
N THR A 12 12.86 -15.49 34.76
CA THR A 12 14.17 -16.16 35.00
C THR A 12 14.61 -17.05 33.83
N MET A 13 15.81 -16.72 33.31
CA MET A 13 16.85 -17.43 32.53
C MET A 13 16.58 -18.71 31.70
N MET A 14 15.69 -19.64 32.09
CA MET A 14 15.31 -20.81 31.26
C MET A 14 14.08 -20.53 30.38
N THR A 15 13.34 -19.45 30.64
CA THR A 15 12.00 -19.21 30.11
C THR A 15 11.94 -18.56 28.72
N PHE A 16 13.03 -18.52 27.95
CA PHE A 16 13.00 -17.95 26.59
C PHE A 16 13.03 -19.01 25.48
N ILE A 17 13.93 -20.00 25.53
CA ILE A 17 14.05 -20.98 24.44
C ILE A 17 13.01 -22.10 24.57
N ASP A 18 12.74 -22.58 25.78
CA ASP A 18 11.73 -23.61 26.05
C ASP A 18 10.28 -23.06 26.07
N TYR A 19 10.12 -21.73 26.13
CA TYR A 19 8.82 -21.07 26.26
C TYR A 19 8.42 -20.25 25.03
N PHE A 20 9.36 -19.95 24.12
CA PHE A 20 9.00 -19.46 22.80
C PHE A 20 8.66 -20.67 21.93
N TYR A 21 7.38 -20.95 21.84
CA TYR A 21 6.57 -21.06 20.62
C TYR A 21 7.23 -20.94 19.22
N VAL A 22 8.46 -20.41 19.05
CA VAL A 22 9.18 -20.48 17.78
C VAL A 22 9.64 -21.90 17.43
N THR A 23 9.77 -22.83 18.38
CA THR A 23 10.21 -24.21 18.06
C THR A 23 9.14 -25.28 18.21
N ASP A 24 7.94 -24.91 18.66
CA ASP A 24 6.85 -25.87 18.78
C ASP A 24 6.16 -26.12 17.43
N ASP A 25 5.41 -27.22 17.36
CA ASP A 25 4.67 -27.67 16.18
C ASP A 25 3.31 -26.97 16.04
N THR A 26 3.05 -25.94 16.85
CA THR A 26 1.77 -25.25 16.92
C THR A 26 1.86 -23.90 16.22
N PRO A 27 0.77 -23.44 15.58
CA PRO A 27 0.69 -22.08 15.08
C PRO A 27 0.79 -20.97 16.11
N ARG A 28 1.65 -19.98 15.84
CA ARG A 28 1.97 -18.91 16.81
C ARG A 28 2.12 -17.54 16.16
N VAL A 29 1.53 -16.56 16.82
CA VAL A 29 1.86 -15.13 16.65
C VAL A 29 2.62 -14.70 17.90
N ILE A 30 3.90 -14.39 17.74
CA ILE A 30 4.81 -14.14 18.87
C ILE A 30 5.10 -12.65 18.94
N LEU A 31 4.57 -12.00 19.97
CA LEU A 31 4.81 -10.58 20.22
C LEU A 31 6.13 -10.39 20.99
N ILE A 32 7.04 -9.61 20.42
CA ILE A 32 8.23 -9.12 21.12
C ILE A 32 7.93 -7.71 21.65
N ASP A 33 7.56 -7.60 22.93
CA ASP A 33 7.12 -6.34 23.57
C ASP A 33 8.22 -5.59 24.35
N ARG A 34 9.43 -6.15 24.38
CA ARG A 34 10.57 -5.64 25.14
C ARG A 34 11.90 -6.09 24.54
N THR A 35 13.00 -5.59 25.13
CA THR A 35 14.33 -6.11 24.84
C THR A 35 14.53 -7.46 25.52
N TRP A 36 14.89 -8.44 24.72
CA TRP A 36 15.36 -9.75 25.16
C TRP A 36 16.86 -9.82 24.92
N ASP A 37 17.62 -9.74 26.00
CA ASP A 37 19.08 -9.73 25.97
C ASP A 37 19.64 -11.10 26.31
N PHE A 38 20.21 -11.75 25.30
CA PHE A 38 20.89 -13.05 25.39
C PHE A 38 22.38 -12.91 25.64
N THR A 39 22.89 -11.69 25.81
CA THR A 39 24.32 -11.49 26.03
C THR A 39 24.75 -12.17 27.34
N GLY A 40 25.72 -13.08 27.25
CA GLY A 40 26.24 -13.82 28.40
C GLY A 40 25.37 -14.99 28.90
N THR A 41 24.20 -15.24 28.30
CA THR A 41 23.32 -16.33 28.75
C THR A 41 23.90 -17.73 28.48
N GLU A 42 24.74 -17.87 27.46
CA GLU A 42 25.48 -19.11 27.15
C GLU A 42 26.95 -19.04 27.60
N GLY A 43 27.29 -18.08 28.47
CA GLY A 43 28.65 -17.84 28.94
C GLY A 43 29.56 -17.20 27.90
N THR A 44 30.87 -17.33 28.10
CA THR A 44 31.91 -16.85 27.19
C THR A 44 32.86 -17.99 26.84
N THR A 45 33.44 -17.94 25.65
CA THR A 45 34.47 -18.91 25.22
C THR A 45 35.77 -18.15 24.92
N SER A 46 36.90 -18.75 25.28
CA SER A 46 38.24 -18.24 24.96
C SER A 46 38.95 -19.23 24.03
N GLY A 47 39.66 -18.71 23.03
CA GLY A 47 40.29 -19.52 21.99
C GLY A 47 41.28 -18.72 21.17
N LYS A 48 42.01 -19.41 20.29
CA LYS A 48 42.98 -18.76 19.40
C LYS A 48 42.26 -18.05 18.26
N CYS A 49 42.55 -16.76 18.13
CA CYS A 49 42.08 -15.94 17.02
C CYS A 49 43.23 -15.60 16.08
N CYS A 50 42.92 -15.46 14.80
CA CYS A 50 43.80 -14.81 13.85
C CYS A 50 43.41 -13.33 13.79
N SER A 51 44.32 -12.43 14.17
CA SER A 51 44.16 -11.00 13.90
C SER A 51 44.79 -10.71 12.55
N MET A 52 43.98 -10.33 11.57
CA MET A 52 44.46 -9.59 10.41
C MET A 52 44.46 -8.10 10.79
N PRO A 53 45.17 -7.20 10.08
CA PRO A 53 45.21 -5.77 10.40
C PRO A 53 43.85 -5.07 10.52
N SER A 54 42.76 -5.73 10.09
CA SER A 54 41.40 -5.20 10.08
C SER A 54 40.29 -6.09 10.68
N THR A 55 40.56 -7.33 11.10
CA THR A 55 39.55 -8.21 11.73
C THR A 55 40.16 -9.24 12.68
N THR A 56 39.42 -9.60 13.73
CA THR A 56 39.70 -10.77 14.56
C THR A 56 38.81 -11.93 14.11
N VAL A 57 39.43 -13.01 13.59
CA VAL A 57 38.76 -14.25 13.18
C VAL A 57 38.91 -15.29 14.29
N TYR A 58 37.80 -15.75 14.87
CA TYR A 58 37.82 -16.75 15.96
C TYR A 58 37.69 -18.18 15.39
N SER A 59 38.76 -18.97 15.46
CA SER A 59 38.74 -20.38 15.04
C SER A 59 37.96 -21.23 16.07
N GLY A 60 36.79 -21.74 15.68
CA GLY A 60 35.91 -22.53 16.55
C GLY A 60 34.56 -21.87 16.89
N GLY A 61 34.23 -20.72 16.30
CA GLY A 61 32.89 -20.15 16.37
C GLY A 61 31.90 -21.09 15.69
N THR A 62 31.00 -21.70 16.46
CA THR A 62 29.92 -22.54 15.91
C THR A 62 28.61 -21.78 16.03
N SER A 63 27.70 -21.92 15.06
CA SER A 63 26.35 -21.30 15.05
C SER A 63 25.41 -21.81 16.16
N LYS A 64 25.95 -22.32 17.27
CA LYS A 64 25.22 -22.96 18.38
C LYS A 64 24.32 -21.98 19.16
N GLY A 65 24.53 -20.68 19.01
CA GLY A 65 23.77 -19.62 19.68
C GLY A 65 22.72 -18.93 18.80
N GLN A 66 21.99 -19.61 17.90
CA GLN A 66 20.83 -19.03 17.20
C GLN A 66 19.52 -19.66 17.69
N ALA A 67 18.44 -18.88 17.77
CA ALA A 67 17.11 -19.40 18.09
C ALA A 67 16.46 -20.01 16.83
N TRP A 68 15.86 -21.19 16.96
CA TRP A 68 15.25 -21.94 15.85
C TRP A 68 13.78 -21.53 15.67
N ILE A 69 13.29 -21.44 14.41
CA ILE A 69 11.89 -21.13 14.07
C ILE A 69 11.30 -22.27 13.23
N GLN A 70 10.12 -22.81 13.62
CA GLN A 70 9.27 -23.83 12.96
C GLN A 70 7.86 -23.27 12.68
N ASP A 71 6.99 -23.98 11.94
CA ASP A 71 5.70 -23.43 11.47
C ASP A 71 4.52 -24.41 11.55
N HIS A 72 3.29 -23.88 11.67
CA HIS A 72 2.27 -23.62 10.61
C HIS A 72 1.30 -22.51 11.13
N CYS A 73 0.32 -21.94 10.41
CA CYS A 73 -0.38 -20.70 10.83
C CYS A 73 -1.92 -20.74 10.68
N ASP A 74 -2.67 -20.40 11.74
CA ASP A 74 -4.02 -19.78 11.70
C ASP A 74 -4.39 -19.13 13.06
N GLY A 75 -4.86 -17.88 13.03
CA GLY A 75 -5.59 -17.23 14.13
C GLY A 75 -4.75 -16.59 15.26
N GLY A 76 -4.48 -15.28 15.16
CA GLY A 76 -3.93 -14.49 16.28
C GLY A 76 -4.14 -12.98 16.09
N SER A 77 -4.43 -12.27 17.18
CA SER A 77 -4.65 -10.81 17.18
C SER A 77 -3.32 -10.06 17.35
N TRP A 78 -3.12 -9.01 16.55
CA TRP A 78 -1.95 -8.14 16.61
C TRP A 78 -1.95 -7.26 17.86
N VAL A 79 -0.82 -7.22 18.56
CA VAL A 79 -0.53 -6.22 19.59
C VAL A 79 0.63 -5.39 19.05
N SER A 80 0.44 -4.08 18.88
CA SER A 80 1.55 -3.20 18.49
C SER A 80 2.44 -2.98 19.71
N CYS A 81 3.75 -3.23 19.58
CA CYS A 81 4.70 -2.84 20.62
C CYS A 81 5.96 -2.20 20.05
N ASN A 82 6.25 -1.00 20.53
CA ASN A 82 7.36 -0.14 20.11
C ASN A 82 8.70 -0.49 20.79
N LYS A 83 8.90 -1.75 21.21
CA LYS A 83 10.03 -2.14 22.08
C LYS A 83 10.69 -3.49 21.77
N GLY A 84 10.28 -4.19 20.71
CA GLY A 84 10.81 -5.51 20.39
C GLY A 84 12.25 -5.49 19.91
N VAL A 85 13.17 -5.93 20.77
CA VAL A 85 14.61 -6.00 20.47
C VAL A 85 15.12 -7.39 20.87
N ILE A 86 15.82 -8.06 19.96
CA ILE A 86 16.59 -9.28 20.23
C ILE A 86 18.06 -8.88 20.23
N LYS A 87 18.71 -9.05 21.38
CA LYS A 87 20.11 -8.65 21.57
C LYS A 87 20.98 -9.86 21.89
N GLY A 88 22.12 -9.99 21.23
CA GLY A 88 23.10 -11.03 21.54
C GLY A 88 22.77 -12.43 21.00
N LYS A 89 21.67 -12.59 20.24
CA LYS A 89 21.27 -13.84 19.58
C LYS A 89 20.61 -13.58 18.23
N GLY A 90 20.88 -14.44 17.25
CA GLY A 90 20.25 -14.40 15.92
C GLY A 90 19.07 -15.37 15.78
N LEU A 91 18.33 -15.25 14.68
CA LEU A 91 17.23 -16.13 14.29
C LEU A 91 17.67 -17.08 13.18
N ARG A 92 17.15 -18.31 13.21
CA ARG A 92 17.48 -19.36 12.25
C ARG A 92 16.22 -20.13 11.85
N VAL A 93 15.88 -20.10 10.56
CA VAL A 93 14.85 -20.94 9.94
C VAL A 93 15.57 -22.00 9.13
N ARG A 94 15.26 -23.30 9.32
CA ARG A 94 15.92 -24.43 8.63
C ARG A 94 15.02 -25.66 8.59
N ASN A 95 15.53 -26.78 8.10
CA ASN A 95 14.98 -28.13 8.30
C ASN A 95 13.56 -28.34 7.72
N GLY A 96 13.24 -27.65 6.63
CA GLY A 96 11.96 -27.75 5.92
C GLY A 96 10.87 -26.81 6.43
N ASN A 97 11.19 -25.94 7.40
CA ASN A 97 10.28 -24.92 7.91
C ASN A 97 9.93 -23.91 6.81
N LYS A 98 8.71 -23.39 6.78
CA LYS A 98 8.14 -22.54 5.75
C LYS A 98 6.98 -21.67 6.25
N ASN A 99 6.67 -20.54 5.60
CA ASN A 99 5.60 -19.62 6.04
C ASN A 99 5.92 -18.90 7.35
N VAL A 100 7.14 -18.32 7.41
CA VAL A 100 7.62 -17.57 8.57
C VAL A 100 7.65 -16.08 8.25
N ILE A 101 7.09 -15.27 9.15
CA ILE A 101 7.13 -13.80 9.06
C ILE A 101 7.99 -13.24 10.20
N ILE A 102 9.05 -12.50 9.86
CA ILE A 102 9.92 -11.79 10.80
C ILE A 102 9.71 -10.29 10.58
N GLN A 103 8.94 -9.66 11.48
CA GLN A 103 8.48 -8.29 11.27
C GLN A 103 8.66 -7.38 12.49
N ASN A 104 9.08 -6.13 12.24
CA ASN A 104 9.06 -5.04 13.21
C ASN A 104 9.88 -5.29 14.51
N ILE A 105 11.04 -5.95 14.36
CA ILE A 105 12.00 -6.22 15.45
C ILE A 105 13.37 -5.60 15.16
N HIS A 106 14.15 -5.36 16.21
CA HIS A 106 15.57 -5.00 16.11
C HIS A 106 16.42 -6.22 16.47
N ILE A 107 17.34 -6.64 15.60
CA ILE A 107 18.34 -7.66 15.92
C ILE A 107 19.71 -6.99 16.03
N THR A 108 20.38 -7.07 17.19
CA THR A 108 21.61 -6.30 17.41
C THR A 108 22.59 -6.85 18.44
N LYS A 109 23.85 -6.39 18.37
CA LYS A 109 24.96 -6.70 19.29
C LYS A 109 25.27 -8.19 19.33
N LEU A 110 25.43 -8.79 18.15
CA LEU A 110 25.77 -10.19 17.95
C LEU A 110 27.27 -10.32 17.73
N ASN A 111 28.06 -10.16 18.80
CA ASN A 111 29.54 -10.20 18.77
C ASN A 111 30.14 -9.37 17.61
N PRO A 112 29.85 -8.06 17.53
CA PRO A 112 30.20 -7.22 16.38
C PRO A 112 31.71 -7.15 16.08
N GLN A 113 32.56 -7.40 17.07
CA GLN A 113 34.01 -7.38 16.95
C GLN A 113 34.64 -8.66 16.36
N TYR A 114 33.85 -9.73 16.20
CA TYR A 114 34.36 -11.04 15.75
C TYR A 114 33.65 -11.48 14.48
N VAL A 115 34.42 -11.65 13.39
CA VAL A 115 33.93 -12.37 12.22
C VAL A 115 33.77 -13.84 12.62
N TRP A 116 32.66 -14.45 12.22
CA TRP A 116 32.14 -15.73 12.76
C TRP A 116 31.59 -15.66 14.18
N GLY A 117 31.44 -14.44 14.72
CA GLY A 117 30.81 -14.19 16.00
C GLY A 117 29.38 -14.71 16.01
N PHE A 118 28.52 -14.22 15.10
CA PHE A 118 27.13 -14.66 14.85
C PHE A 118 26.57 -14.00 13.57
N ASP A 119 25.48 -14.57 13.03
CA ASP A 119 24.63 -13.96 11.99
C ASP A 119 23.27 -13.56 12.55
N ALA A 120 22.66 -12.50 12.01
CA ALA A 120 21.39 -11.99 12.50
C ALA A 120 20.21 -12.88 12.09
N ILE A 121 20.08 -13.19 10.79
CA ILE A 121 19.05 -14.10 10.25
C ILE A 121 19.74 -15.12 9.36
N THR A 122 19.46 -16.40 9.61
CA THR A 122 19.95 -17.52 8.81
C THR A 122 18.79 -18.34 8.27
N LEU A 123 18.77 -18.54 6.96
CA LEU A 123 17.83 -19.40 6.25
C LEU A 123 18.65 -20.56 5.63
N ASP A 124 18.28 -21.81 5.82
CA ASP A 124 18.84 -22.95 5.07
C ASP A 124 17.89 -24.18 5.09
N ASN A 125 17.34 -24.55 3.94
CA ASN A 125 16.29 -25.55 3.75
C ASN A 125 14.91 -25.09 4.27
N GLU A 126 14.30 -24.11 3.59
CA GLU A 126 12.98 -23.51 3.90
C GLU A 126 12.22 -23.04 2.64
N ASP A 127 11.03 -22.46 2.83
CA ASP A 127 10.23 -21.77 1.79
C ASP A 127 9.29 -20.70 2.39
N MET A 128 8.80 -19.74 1.59
CA MET A 128 7.82 -18.72 2.02
C MET A 128 8.24 -17.95 3.29
N ILE A 129 9.36 -17.23 3.20
CA ILE A 129 9.86 -16.40 4.30
C ILE A 129 9.63 -14.92 3.99
N TRP A 130 9.06 -14.16 4.93
CA TRP A 130 8.88 -12.72 4.78
C TRP A 130 9.58 -11.95 5.91
N ILE A 131 10.61 -11.20 5.56
CA ILE A 131 11.37 -10.34 6.47
C ILE A 131 10.99 -8.89 6.18
N ASN A 132 10.24 -8.25 7.09
CA ASN A 132 9.56 -6.99 6.82
C ASN A 132 9.71 -5.92 7.91
N HIS A 133 9.80 -4.64 7.53
CA HIS A 133 9.65 -3.51 8.46
C HIS A 133 10.60 -3.53 9.69
N ASN A 134 11.78 -4.13 9.55
CA ASN A 134 12.84 -3.99 10.56
C ASN A 134 13.63 -2.69 10.29
N LYS A 135 12.91 -1.54 10.31
CA LYS A 135 13.38 -0.21 9.88
C LYS A 135 13.02 0.87 10.91
N VAL A 136 13.76 1.99 10.92
CA VAL A 136 13.54 3.15 11.79
C VAL A 136 12.13 3.73 11.62
N CYS A 137 11.39 3.80 12.73
CA CYS A 137 10.24 4.70 12.87
C CYS A 137 10.75 6.12 13.14
N LEU A 138 10.22 7.08 12.39
CA LEU A 138 10.57 8.50 12.43
C LEU A 138 10.67 9.09 13.85
N HIS A 139 11.64 9.99 13.97
CA HIS A 139 11.96 10.89 15.07
C HIS A 139 10.74 11.41 15.85
N ILE A 140 10.65 11.08 17.15
CA ILE A 140 9.80 11.78 18.12
C ILE A 140 10.65 12.95 18.67
N PRO A 141 10.28 14.22 18.42
CA PRO A 141 11.11 15.39 18.77
C PRO A 141 11.42 15.52 20.28
N GLU A 142 10.68 14.83 21.14
CA GLU A 142 10.77 14.98 22.60
C GLU A 142 11.63 13.93 23.32
N ARG A 143 12.35 13.04 22.62
CA ARG A 143 13.26 12.06 23.26
C ARG A 143 14.71 12.20 22.81
N SER A 144 15.60 12.34 23.79
CA SER A 144 17.06 12.45 23.65
C SER A 144 17.78 11.18 23.16
N ALA A 145 17.06 10.08 22.88
CA ALA A 145 17.61 8.90 22.22
C ALA A 145 16.54 8.18 21.38
N PRO A 146 16.73 8.04 20.05
CA PRO A 146 15.79 7.30 19.21
C PRO A 146 15.91 5.78 19.45
N LEU A 147 14.81 5.14 19.84
CA LEU A 147 14.64 3.68 19.73
C LEU A 147 14.57 3.35 18.24
N THR A 148 15.67 2.86 17.70
CA THR A 148 15.85 2.58 16.27
C THR A 148 15.71 1.08 16.03
N LYS A 149 14.66 0.63 15.33
CA LYS A 149 14.50 -0.78 14.94
C LYS A 149 15.24 -1.00 13.62
N LYS A 150 16.24 -1.89 13.60
CA LYS A 150 17.09 -2.17 12.42
C LYS A 150 17.81 -3.50 12.56
N ILE A 151 18.64 -3.89 11.59
CA ILE A 151 19.66 -4.91 11.80
C ILE A 151 21.00 -4.19 11.90
N SER A 152 21.70 -4.30 13.02
CA SER A 152 22.93 -3.54 13.27
C SER A 152 23.86 -4.21 14.29
N LEU A 153 25.15 -3.87 14.27
CA LEU A 153 26.16 -4.41 15.20
C LEU A 153 26.19 -5.95 15.24
N ILE A 154 26.33 -6.55 14.06
CA ILE A 154 26.41 -8.00 13.86
C ILE A 154 27.84 -8.37 13.49
N GLY A 155 28.37 -9.48 14.01
CA GLY A 155 29.76 -9.88 13.74
C GLY A 155 30.00 -10.37 12.31
N ARG A 156 28.99 -10.99 11.69
CA ARG A 156 29.03 -11.48 10.31
C ARG A 156 27.76 -11.08 9.54
N GLN A 157 26.98 -12.01 8.99
CA GLN A 157 25.93 -11.66 8.02
C GLN A 157 24.71 -11.02 8.70
N PHE A 158 24.14 -9.97 8.11
CA PHE A 158 22.79 -9.52 8.48
C PHE A 158 21.76 -10.57 8.05
N ILE A 159 21.83 -11.01 6.80
CA ILE A 159 21.05 -12.14 6.29
C ILE A 159 21.97 -13.11 5.55
N VAL A 160 21.84 -14.40 5.84
CA VAL A 160 22.57 -15.45 5.14
C VAL A 160 21.66 -16.59 4.75
N THR A 161 21.77 -17.04 3.50
CA THR A 161 21.26 -18.36 3.12
C THR A 161 22.37 -19.40 3.16
N GLY A 162 22.03 -20.57 3.68
CA GLY A 162 22.92 -21.73 3.72
C GLY A 162 23.06 -22.37 2.36
N TRP A 163 23.53 -23.62 2.34
CA TRP A 163 23.76 -24.35 1.09
C TRP A 163 22.50 -25.02 0.54
N GLY A 164 21.48 -25.23 1.38
CA GLY A 164 20.17 -25.72 0.96
C GLY A 164 19.28 -24.61 0.39
N LYS A 165 18.14 -25.02 -0.14
CA LYS A 165 17.10 -24.13 -0.66
C LYS A 165 16.55 -23.19 0.42
N ALA A 166 16.47 -21.89 0.14
CA ALA A 166 15.66 -20.93 0.90
C ALA A 166 14.28 -20.68 0.29
N GLY A 167 14.09 -21.07 -0.98
CA GLY A 167 12.78 -21.03 -1.64
C GLY A 167 12.32 -19.60 -1.90
N ARG A 168 11.04 -19.32 -1.66
CA ARG A 168 10.44 -18.00 -1.87
C ARG A 168 10.70 -17.12 -0.66
N VAL A 169 11.46 -16.04 -0.86
CA VAL A 169 11.85 -15.12 0.22
C VAL A 169 11.57 -13.68 -0.18
N THR A 170 10.76 -12.98 0.61
CA THR A 170 10.55 -11.53 0.46
C THR A 170 11.31 -10.81 1.57
N ILE A 171 12.21 -9.92 1.18
CA ILE A 171 12.95 -9.02 2.08
C ILE A 171 12.50 -7.62 1.74
N SER A 172 11.60 -7.04 2.54
CA SER A 172 11.03 -5.73 2.23
C SER A 172 11.01 -4.74 3.38
N ASN A 173 11.20 -3.45 3.06
CA ASN A 173 11.09 -2.35 4.01
C ASN A 173 12.01 -2.47 5.25
N ASN A 174 13.18 -3.10 5.13
CA ASN A 174 14.13 -3.24 6.23
C ASN A 174 15.20 -2.13 6.21
N GLU A 175 15.79 -1.83 7.37
CA GLU A 175 17.00 -1.01 7.48
C GLU A 175 18.19 -1.87 7.89
N PHE A 176 19.22 -1.84 7.05
CA PHE A 176 20.50 -2.48 7.26
C PHE A 176 21.51 -1.39 7.57
N ASP A 177 21.79 -1.19 8.86
CA ASP A 177 22.70 -0.17 9.35
C ASP A 177 24.08 -0.76 9.59
N GLY A 178 25.00 -0.41 8.69
CA GLY A 178 26.37 -0.87 8.72
C GLY A 178 27.31 -0.08 9.63
N GLN A 179 26.85 0.93 10.36
CA GLN A 179 27.72 1.66 11.29
C GLN A 179 28.21 0.74 12.41
N THR A 180 29.52 0.51 12.46
CA THR A 180 30.13 -0.36 13.47
C THR A 180 31.51 0.17 13.87
N PRO A 181 31.85 0.21 15.18
CA PRO A 181 33.23 0.47 15.61
C PRO A 181 34.22 -0.62 15.17
N TRP A 182 33.72 -1.78 14.73
CA TRP A 182 34.51 -2.95 14.36
C TRP A 182 34.15 -3.37 12.93
N SER A 183 34.92 -2.88 11.96
CA SER A 183 34.69 -3.18 10.54
C SER A 183 35.88 -3.89 9.91
N ALA A 184 35.58 -4.81 8.98
CA ALA A 184 36.62 -5.54 8.25
C ALA A 184 37.46 -4.67 7.31
N SER A 185 36.96 -3.50 6.99
CA SER A 185 37.57 -2.46 6.17
C SER A 185 38.20 -1.32 6.99
N CYS A 186 38.22 -1.41 8.32
CA CYS A 186 38.78 -0.38 9.23
C CYS A 186 38.22 1.04 9.06
N ASN A 187 37.05 1.20 8.45
CA ASN A 187 36.44 2.50 8.13
C ASN A 187 35.06 2.70 8.75
N VAL A 188 34.76 1.97 9.83
CA VAL A 188 33.47 1.94 10.52
C VAL A 188 32.23 1.51 9.71
N LYS A 189 32.43 0.84 8.55
CA LYS A 189 31.38 0.30 7.68
C LYS A 189 31.32 -1.22 7.69
N HIS A 190 30.13 -1.81 7.82
CA HIS A 190 29.95 -3.27 7.87
C HIS A 190 30.11 -3.93 6.49
N TYR A 191 30.91 -4.99 6.38
CA TYR A 191 31.16 -5.67 5.10
C TYR A 191 30.17 -6.81 4.82
N TRP A 192 29.69 -7.48 5.86
CA TRP A 192 28.97 -8.75 5.74
C TRP A 192 27.46 -8.50 5.76
N THR A 193 26.94 -7.89 4.69
CA THR A 193 25.54 -7.44 4.68
C THR A 193 24.58 -8.60 4.37
N LEU A 194 24.47 -9.04 3.12
CA LEU A 194 23.65 -10.17 2.70
C LEU A 194 24.47 -11.17 1.88
N LEU A 195 24.41 -12.45 2.25
CA LEU A 195 25.01 -13.55 1.50
C LEU A 195 23.93 -14.54 1.07
N LEU A 196 23.56 -14.52 -0.21
CA LEU A 196 22.42 -15.24 -0.78
C LEU A 196 22.89 -16.33 -1.75
N VAL A 197 23.19 -17.52 -1.23
CA VAL A 197 23.88 -18.61 -1.95
C VAL A 197 23.13 -19.94 -1.93
N GLY A 198 21.84 -19.91 -1.58
CA GLY A 198 21.01 -21.10 -1.46
C GLY A 198 20.80 -21.82 -2.80
N GLU A 199 20.43 -23.09 -2.71
CA GLU A 199 20.36 -24.00 -3.86
C GLU A 199 19.25 -23.62 -4.85
N GLN A 200 18.12 -23.09 -4.38
CA GLN A 200 16.97 -22.80 -5.26
C GLN A 200 16.09 -21.69 -4.68
N ASP A 201 16.48 -20.46 -4.95
CA ASP A 201 15.95 -19.31 -4.24
C ASP A 201 15.29 -18.29 -5.18
N TYR A 202 14.20 -17.69 -4.69
CA TYR A 202 13.39 -16.73 -5.41
C TYR A 202 13.16 -15.53 -4.50
N TYR A 203 13.90 -14.46 -4.74
CA TYR A 203 13.92 -13.28 -3.89
C TYR A 203 13.12 -12.13 -4.48
N THR A 204 12.26 -11.54 -3.66
CA THR A 204 11.78 -10.16 -3.83
C THR A 204 12.51 -9.29 -2.83
N PHE A 205 13.29 -8.32 -3.31
CA PHE A 205 14.06 -7.38 -2.51
C PHE A 205 13.52 -5.97 -2.77
N GLU A 206 12.70 -5.46 -1.85
CA GLU A 206 11.91 -4.26 -2.08
C GLU A 206 12.01 -3.21 -0.96
N GLY A 207 12.19 -1.93 -1.31
CA GLY A 207 11.99 -0.83 -0.36
C GLY A 207 12.96 -0.83 0.83
N ASN A 208 14.04 -1.61 0.77
CA ASN A 208 15.04 -1.70 1.82
C ASN A 208 15.96 -0.48 1.80
N TRP A 209 16.45 -0.08 2.97
CA TRP A 209 17.47 0.95 3.13
C TRP A 209 18.77 0.29 3.62
N LEU A 210 19.80 0.31 2.78
CA LEU A 210 21.12 -0.21 3.09
C LEU A 210 22.06 0.97 3.18
N HIS A 211 22.62 1.20 4.36
CA HIS A 211 23.50 2.33 4.54
C HIS A 211 24.69 2.07 5.44
N ASP A 212 25.75 2.82 5.19
CA ASP A 212 26.99 2.74 5.94
C ASP A 212 27.62 1.32 5.91
N VAL A 213 27.49 0.62 4.79
CA VAL A 213 28.08 -0.71 4.54
C VAL A 213 29.27 -0.63 3.59
N PHE A 214 30.07 -1.70 3.49
CA PHE A 214 31.22 -1.78 2.60
C PHE A 214 31.06 -2.81 1.48
N GLY A 215 30.31 -3.88 1.69
CA GLY A 215 30.30 -5.00 0.76
C GLY A 215 29.05 -5.87 0.89
N ARG A 216 28.92 -6.83 -0.04
CA ARG A 216 27.87 -7.84 -0.06
C ARG A 216 26.47 -7.26 0.14
N ALA A 217 26.14 -6.19 -0.57
CA ALA A 217 24.90 -5.47 -0.38
C ALA A 217 24.05 -5.46 -1.66
N PRO A 218 23.52 -6.63 -2.09
CA PRO A 218 23.78 -8.01 -1.62
C PRO A 218 24.91 -8.73 -2.40
N HIS A 219 25.45 -9.82 -1.84
CA HIS A 219 26.17 -10.86 -2.61
C HIS A 219 25.23 -12.03 -2.91
N MET A 220 25.23 -12.53 -4.15
CA MET A 220 24.36 -13.63 -4.55
C MET A 220 24.97 -14.56 -5.61
N GLY A 221 24.59 -15.83 -5.57
CA GLY A 221 25.06 -16.84 -6.51
C GLY A 221 26.35 -17.52 -6.06
N THR A 222 26.62 -18.69 -6.64
CA THR A 222 27.86 -19.45 -6.41
C THR A 222 27.98 -20.59 -7.44
N ASP A 223 29.22 -20.97 -7.76
CA ASP A 223 29.55 -22.17 -8.54
C ASP A 223 29.83 -23.40 -7.66
N HIS A 224 29.85 -23.25 -6.33
CA HIS A 224 30.09 -24.33 -5.39
C HIS A 224 28.92 -25.32 -5.29
N THR A 225 27.72 -24.89 -5.68
CA THR A 225 26.49 -25.70 -5.68
C THR A 225 25.75 -25.53 -7.01
N SER A 226 24.75 -26.38 -7.27
CA SER A 226 23.83 -26.21 -8.39
C SER A 226 22.77 -25.13 -8.12
N SER A 227 23.21 -23.99 -7.59
CA SER A 227 22.31 -22.89 -7.22
C SER A 227 21.44 -22.46 -8.40
N GLN A 228 20.22 -22.03 -8.12
CA GLN A 228 19.33 -21.41 -9.09
C GLN A 228 18.62 -20.26 -8.41
N ILE A 229 19.13 -19.05 -8.60
CA ILE A 229 18.64 -17.88 -7.88
C ILE A 229 17.97 -16.92 -8.86
N PHE A 230 16.68 -16.65 -8.64
CA PHE A 230 16.02 -15.48 -9.22
C PHE A 230 15.98 -14.38 -8.18
N PHE A 231 16.41 -13.18 -8.54
CA PHE A 231 16.46 -12.03 -7.64
C PHE A 231 15.83 -10.81 -8.29
N HIS A 232 14.76 -10.31 -7.71
CA HIS A 232 14.10 -9.08 -8.14
C HIS A 232 14.36 -7.95 -7.14
N SER A 233 15.20 -7.00 -7.54
CA SER A 233 15.49 -5.80 -6.74
C SER A 233 14.68 -4.63 -7.25
N VAL A 234 13.74 -4.14 -6.44
CA VAL A 234 12.87 -3.03 -6.81
C VAL A 234 12.78 -1.97 -5.73
N ASN A 235 12.92 -0.69 -6.10
CA ASN A 235 12.70 0.45 -5.19
C ASN A 235 13.54 0.49 -3.89
N ASN A 236 14.76 -0.08 -3.88
CA ASN A 236 15.63 -0.03 -2.71
C ASN A 236 16.48 1.25 -2.68
N TYR A 237 16.86 1.69 -1.48
CA TYR A 237 17.75 2.82 -1.27
C TYR A 237 19.12 2.34 -0.73
N PHE A 238 20.15 2.46 -1.56
CA PHE A 238 21.54 2.18 -1.22
C PHE A 238 22.25 3.50 -0.97
N GLN A 239 22.77 3.72 0.24
CA GLN A 239 23.33 5.00 0.65
C GLN A 239 24.68 4.83 1.35
N THR A 240 25.69 5.60 0.97
CA THR A 240 27.01 5.62 1.65
C THR A 240 27.61 4.21 1.73
N ILE A 241 27.98 3.67 0.56
CA ILE A 241 28.63 2.36 0.45
C ILE A 241 30.05 2.58 -0.07
N ASP A 242 31.02 2.50 0.83
CA ASP A 242 32.42 2.86 0.54
C ASP A 242 33.18 1.79 -0.25
N GLY A 243 32.64 0.58 -0.36
CA GLY A 243 33.17 -0.49 -1.21
C GLY A 243 32.24 -0.78 -2.37
N HIS A 244 31.52 -1.90 -2.32
CA HIS A 244 30.60 -2.33 -3.36
C HIS A 244 29.22 -2.75 -2.86
N ALA A 245 28.20 -2.62 -3.72
CA ALA A 245 26.83 -3.05 -3.43
C ALA A 245 26.56 -4.45 -4.01
N PHE A 246 26.10 -4.55 -5.25
CA PHE A 246 25.77 -5.82 -5.89
C PHE A 246 27.03 -6.58 -6.27
N ASP A 247 27.16 -7.79 -5.71
CA ASP A 247 28.19 -8.76 -6.05
C ASP A 247 27.53 -10.07 -6.49
N ILE A 248 27.33 -10.20 -7.80
CA ILE A 248 26.52 -11.23 -8.42
C ILE A 248 27.44 -12.27 -9.08
N ASP A 249 27.25 -13.53 -8.74
CA ASP A 249 28.00 -14.65 -9.33
C ASP A 249 27.14 -15.40 -10.37
N THR A 250 27.67 -16.50 -10.90
CA THR A 250 26.97 -17.44 -11.78
C THR A 250 25.67 -17.97 -11.15
N ASN A 251 24.88 -18.69 -11.94
CA ASN A 251 23.64 -19.35 -11.51
C ASN A 251 22.53 -18.41 -11.01
N THR A 252 22.60 -17.14 -11.42
CA THR A 252 21.65 -16.08 -11.03
C THR A 252 20.91 -15.47 -12.23
N TRP A 253 19.65 -15.09 -12.00
CA TRP A 253 18.83 -14.26 -12.89
C TRP A 253 18.33 -13.06 -12.10
N VAL A 254 18.85 -11.88 -12.41
CA VAL A 254 18.68 -10.70 -11.58
C VAL A 254 17.98 -9.59 -12.36
N LEU A 255 16.80 -9.19 -11.91
CA LEU A 255 16.07 -8.03 -12.41
C LEU A 255 16.28 -6.86 -11.44
N LEU A 256 16.96 -5.81 -11.89
CA LEU A 256 17.28 -4.62 -11.10
C LEU A 256 16.55 -3.40 -11.68
N GLU A 257 15.54 -2.90 -10.96
CA GLU A 257 14.75 -1.76 -11.42
C GLU A 257 14.36 -0.79 -10.31
N GLY A 258 14.25 0.50 -10.63
CA GLY A 258 13.78 1.53 -9.69
C GLY A 258 14.62 1.73 -8.44
N ASN A 259 15.84 1.18 -8.34
CA ASN A 259 16.70 1.32 -7.17
C ASN A 259 17.40 2.69 -7.20
N TYR A 260 17.69 3.23 -6.01
CA TYR A 260 18.36 4.51 -5.86
C TYR A 260 19.70 4.32 -5.13
N PHE A 261 20.79 4.72 -5.77
CA PHE A 261 22.16 4.65 -5.25
C PHE A 261 22.67 6.06 -4.97
N ALA A 262 22.98 6.35 -3.72
CA ALA A 262 23.56 7.61 -3.27
C ALA A 262 24.93 7.37 -2.62
N ASN A 263 26.00 7.94 -3.17
CA ASN A 263 27.36 7.79 -2.63
C ASN A 263 27.78 6.32 -2.48
N VAL A 264 27.59 5.53 -3.53
CA VAL A 264 27.98 4.11 -3.61
C VAL A 264 29.19 3.99 -4.53
N ASN A 265 30.35 3.61 -4.00
CA ASN A 265 31.61 3.58 -4.75
C ASN A 265 31.59 2.59 -5.92
N THR A 266 31.06 1.38 -5.70
CA THR A 266 30.90 0.37 -6.76
C THR A 266 29.50 -0.24 -6.68
N PRO A 267 28.50 0.35 -7.38
CA PRO A 267 27.13 -0.15 -7.34
C PRO A 267 27.00 -1.60 -7.85
N LEU A 268 27.78 -1.96 -8.86
CA LEU A 268 27.82 -3.29 -9.46
C LEU A 268 29.29 -3.69 -9.66
N THR A 269 29.71 -4.83 -9.10
CA THR A 269 31.11 -5.29 -9.21
C THR A 269 31.46 -5.72 -10.64
N GLU A 270 32.75 -5.70 -10.98
CA GLU A 270 33.22 -6.25 -12.26
C GLU A 270 32.92 -7.74 -12.38
N THR A 271 33.01 -8.48 -11.27
CA THR A 271 32.60 -9.88 -11.16
C THR A 271 31.14 -10.08 -11.59
N SER A 272 30.23 -9.20 -11.15
CA SER A 272 28.82 -9.23 -11.56
C SER A 272 28.59 -9.18 -13.07
N LEU A 273 29.54 -8.59 -13.80
CA LEU A 273 29.48 -8.47 -15.24
C LEU A 273 30.12 -9.67 -15.96
N MET A 274 31.07 -10.37 -15.32
CA MET A 274 31.89 -11.39 -15.99
C MET A 274 31.67 -12.83 -15.50
N ALA A 275 31.16 -13.03 -14.28
CA ALA A 275 31.09 -14.34 -13.64
C ALA A 275 29.98 -15.28 -14.18
N GLY A 276 29.19 -14.83 -15.16
CA GLY A 276 28.24 -15.68 -15.89
C GLY A 276 26.77 -15.53 -15.48
N GLY A 277 26.48 -14.80 -14.39
CA GLY A 277 25.14 -14.40 -13.98
C GLY A 277 24.39 -13.65 -15.09
N LYS A 278 23.05 -13.78 -15.09
CA LYS A 278 22.17 -13.10 -16.05
C LYS A 278 21.55 -11.89 -15.40
N LEU A 279 21.77 -10.72 -15.99
CA LEU A 279 21.33 -9.44 -15.43
C LEU A 279 20.42 -8.73 -16.43
N TYR A 280 19.34 -8.17 -15.89
CA TYR A 280 18.53 -7.17 -16.56
C TYR A 280 18.50 -5.92 -15.68
N THR A 281 19.21 -4.90 -16.13
CA THR A 281 19.21 -3.57 -15.54
C THR A 281 18.96 -2.56 -16.66
N THR A 282 18.24 -1.50 -16.32
CA THR A 282 17.87 -0.46 -17.27
C THR A 282 18.34 0.91 -16.80
N SER A 283 19.04 1.62 -17.68
CA SER A 283 19.32 3.05 -17.60
C SER A 283 18.84 3.80 -18.86
N THR A 284 18.18 3.10 -19.80
CA THR A 284 17.69 3.63 -21.07
C THR A 284 16.19 3.37 -21.29
N VAL A 285 15.53 4.28 -22.01
CA VAL A 285 14.09 4.18 -22.38
C VAL A 285 13.81 2.88 -23.14
N SER A 286 14.69 2.50 -24.08
CA SER A 286 14.51 1.32 -24.93
C SER A 286 14.56 0.02 -24.11
N ALA A 287 15.56 -0.13 -23.23
CA ALA A 287 15.67 -1.29 -22.36
C ALA A 287 14.50 -1.38 -21.35
N ALA A 288 14.04 -0.24 -20.83
CA ALA A 288 12.87 -0.17 -19.98
C ALA A 288 11.58 -0.63 -20.70
N GLY A 289 11.33 -0.09 -21.91
CA GLY A 289 10.17 -0.44 -22.72
C GLY A 289 10.13 -1.92 -23.12
N ALA A 290 11.28 -2.54 -23.34
CA ALA A 290 11.39 -3.96 -23.71
C ALA A 290 10.93 -4.93 -22.60
N CYS A 291 10.63 -4.46 -21.39
CA CYS A 291 10.00 -5.26 -20.34
C CYS A 291 8.51 -5.50 -20.58
N LEU A 292 7.83 -4.59 -21.29
CA LEU A 292 6.38 -4.61 -21.48
C LEU A 292 5.90 -5.94 -22.08
N ASP A 293 6.60 -6.44 -23.09
CA ASP A 293 6.22 -7.64 -23.84
C ASP A 293 6.17 -8.92 -22.98
N GLN A 294 7.08 -9.06 -22.00
CA GLN A 294 7.21 -10.29 -21.20
C GLN A 294 6.69 -10.10 -19.76
N LEU A 295 6.92 -8.94 -19.16
CA LEU A 295 6.54 -8.65 -17.78
C LEU A 295 5.16 -7.98 -17.68
N GLY A 296 4.67 -7.36 -18.76
CA GLY A 296 3.40 -6.63 -18.76
C GLY A 296 3.48 -5.21 -18.20
N TYR A 297 4.68 -4.74 -17.86
CA TYR A 297 4.94 -3.37 -17.43
C TYR A 297 6.32 -2.88 -17.92
N ILE A 298 6.52 -1.56 -17.92
CA ILE A 298 7.80 -0.93 -18.27
C ILE A 298 8.71 -0.99 -17.04
N CYS A 299 9.93 -1.51 -17.20
CA CYS A 299 10.85 -1.57 -16.07
C CYS A 299 11.34 -0.17 -15.67
N GLU A 300 11.43 0.10 -14.38
CA GLU A 300 11.88 1.40 -13.86
C GLU A 300 13.41 1.53 -13.82
N TRP A 301 13.92 2.74 -14.05
CA TRP A 301 15.37 2.95 -14.14
C TRP A 301 16.02 2.99 -12.77
N ASN A 302 17.24 2.46 -12.70
CA ASN A 302 18.09 2.66 -11.54
C ASN A 302 18.68 4.09 -11.56
N ARG A 303 18.65 4.77 -10.41
CA ARG A 303 19.13 6.16 -10.28
C ARG A 303 20.41 6.18 -9.47
N LEU A 304 21.39 6.93 -9.95
CA LEU A 304 22.70 7.05 -9.31
C LEU A 304 23.02 8.53 -9.06
N VAL A 305 23.41 8.85 -7.83
CA VAL A 305 23.89 10.18 -7.42
C VAL A 305 25.17 9.99 -6.62
N GLY A 306 26.23 10.71 -7.00
CA GLY A 306 27.54 10.62 -6.32
C GLY A 306 28.13 9.20 -6.27
N SER A 307 27.70 8.31 -7.17
CA SER A 307 28.02 6.88 -7.14
C SER A 307 28.92 6.50 -8.33
N GLY A 308 29.60 5.35 -8.22
CA GLY A 308 30.44 4.79 -9.27
C GLY A 308 29.67 4.44 -10.54
N PRO A 309 30.40 4.06 -11.61
CA PRO A 309 29.79 3.79 -12.91
C PRO A 309 28.77 2.65 -12.83
N TRP A 310 27.74 2.74 -13.66
CA TRP A 310 26.72 1.72 -13.84
C TRP A 310 26.77 1.21 -15.28
N GLN A 311 26.84 -0.11 -15.46
CA GLN A 311 26.83 -0.73 -16.77
C GLN A 311 25.54 -1.51 -16.99
N ASP A 312 24.82 -1.16 -18.05
CA ASP A 312 23.58 -1.86 -18.39
C ASP A 312 23.84 -3.25 -18.96
N ARG A 313 22.95 -4.16 -18.60
CA ARG A 313 22.87 -5.55 -19.06
C ARG A 313 21.41 -5.85 -19.33
N THR A 314 21.11 -6.44 -20.49
CA THR A 314 19.75 -6.70 -20.95
C THR A 314 19.59 -8.17 -21.34
N ASP A 315 20.08 -9.06 -20.49
CA ASP A 315 20.13 -10.48 -20.77
C ASP A 315 18.70 -11.04 -20.88
N ALA A 316 18.29 -11.43 -22.10
CA ALA A 316 16.93 -11.91 -22.40
C ALA A 316 16.41 -13.02 -21.46
N PRO A 317 17.23 -13.98 -20.97
CA PRO A 317 16.77 -15.01 -20.04
C PRO A 317 16.18 -14.47 -18.74
N VAL A 318 16.58 -13.28 -18.28
CA VAL A 318 16.08 -12.71 -17.02
C VAL A 318 14.60 -12.37 -17.12
N LYS A 319 14.19 -11.71 -18.21
CA LYS A 319 12.78 -11.36 -18.42
C LYS A 319 11.91 -12.61 -18.59
N ALA A 320 12.41 -13.63 -19.29
CA ALA A 320 11.73 -14.92 -19.40
C ALA A 320 11.55 -15.59 -18.04
N LYS A 321 12.57 -15.54 -17.17
CA LYS A 321 12.49 -16.05 -15.79
C LYS A 321 11.48 -15.24 -14.96
N ALA A 322 11.57 -13.91 -14.99
CA ALA A 322 10.69 -13.00 -14.27
C ALA A 322 9.21 -13.14 -14.68
N ALA A 323 8.93 -13.34 -15.98
CA ALA A 323 7.58 -13.54 -16.49
C ALA A 323 6.86 -14.75 -15.86
N THR A 324 7.60 -15.77 -15.42
CA THR A 324 7.01 -16.93 -14.74
C THR A 324 6.40 -16.59 -13.37
N TYR A 325 6.71 -15.41 -12.82
CA TYR A 325 6.21 -14.91 -11.54
C TYR A 325 5.22 -13.74 -11.69
N LYS A 326 4.79 -13.41 -12.91
CA LYS A 326 3.92 -12.26 -13.21
C LYS A 326 2.58 -12.27 -12.48
N ASN A 327 2.01 -13.45 -12.22
CA ASN A 327 0.73 -13.61 -11.52
C ASN A 327 0.80 -13.31 -10.01
N SER A 328 1.97 -12.95 -9.48
CA SER A 328 2.21 -12.64 -8.07
C SER A 328 2.56 -11.16 -7.85
N LEU A 329 2.06 -10.23 -8.69
CA LEU A 329 2.54 -8.83 -8.75
C LEU A 329 1.47 -7.69 -8.69
N VAL A 330 0.18 -7.87 -8.36
CA VAL A 330 -0.78 -6.70 -8.34
C VAL A 330 -1.94 -6.76 -7.32
N ALA A 331 -2.25 -5.62 -6.66
CA ALA A 331 -3.57 -5.30 -6.06
C ALA A 331 -3.97 -3.80 -6.18
N ILE A 332 -5.15 -3.46 -5.65
CA ILE A 332 -5.88 -2.20 -5.82
C ILE A 332 -6.48 -1.78 -4.46
N MET A 333 -6.57 -0.48 -4.14
CA MET A 333 -7.29 0.02 -2.95
C MET A 333 -8.59 0.73 -3.29
N LEU A 334 -9.69 0.35 -2.66
CA LEU A 334 -11.02 0.90 -2.94
C LEU A 334 -11.77 1.24 -1.66
N TRP A 335 -11.83 2.52 -1.35
CA TRP A 335 -12.50 3.09 -0.19
C TRP A 335 -14.00 2.76 -0.06
N ARG A 336 -14.49 2.54 1.18
CA ARG A 336 -15.94 2.62 1.49
C ARG A 336 -16.24 3.13 2.89
N MET A 337 -16.94 4.27 2.96
CA MET A 337 -18.13 4.43 3.84
C MET A 337 -19.09 5.58 3.43
N CYS A 338 -19.02 6.10 2.21
CA CYS A 338 -20.06 6.95 1.61
C CYS A 338 -20.92 6.13 0.63
N LYS A 339 -22.14 6.58 0.28
CA LYS A 339 -23.04 5.88 -0.65
C LYS A 339 -22.31 5.48 -1.95
N GLN A 340 -21.46 6.38 -2.46
CA GLN A 340 -20.69 6.19 -3.70
C GLN A 340 -19.65 5.08 -3.58
N GLY A 341 -18.78 5.06 -2.55
CA GLY A 341 -17.79 4.00 -2.38
C GLY A 341 -18.40 2.60 -2.27
N GLY A 342 -19.60 2.51 -1.68
CA GLY A 342 -20.38 1.27 -1.70
C GLY A 342 -20.84 0.83 -3.09
N ALA A 343 -21.23 1.78 -3.93
CA ALA A 343 -21.62 1.51 -5.32
C ALA A 343 -20.42 1.07 -6.17
N VAL A 344 -19.25 1.70 -6.02
CA VAL A 344 -18.02 1.27 -6.73
C VAL A 344 -17.68 -0.18 -6.40
N ILE A 345 -17.68 -0.56 -5.12
CA ILE A 345 -17.40 -1.94 -4.71
C ILE A 345 -18.42 -2.91 -5.31
N ASN A 346 -19.71 -2.58 -5.27
CA ASN A 346 -20.74 -3.46 -5.85
C ASN A 346 -20.56 -3.60 -7.38
N ALA A 347 -20.22 -2.52 -8.07
CA ALA A 347 -20.01 -2.53 -9.51
C ALA A 347 -18.78 -3.37 -9.89
N LEU A 348 -17.67 -3.22 -9.17
CA LEU A 348 -16.47 -4.05 -9.38
C LEU A 348 -16.72 -5.53 -9.11
N LEU A 349 -17.51 -5.86 -8.08
CA LEU A 349 -17.91 -7.24 -7.83
C LEU A 349 -18.84 -7.79 -8.92
N ALA A 350 -19.72 -6.96 -9.49
CA ALA A 350 -20.65 -7.38 -10.54
C ALA A 350 -19.94 -7.70 -11.86
N GLU A 351 -18.83 -7.01 -12.15
CA GLU A 351 -17.95 -7.27 -13.30
C GLU A 351 -16.95 -8.41 -13.04
N ASP A 352 -17.04 -9.08 -11.89
CA ASP A 352 -16.06 -10.07 -11.39
C ASP A 352 -14.59 -9.59 -11.51
N ALA A 353 -14.36 -8.30 -11.25
CA ALA A 353 -13.05 -7.68 -11.40
C ALA A 353 -11.96 -8.51 -10.70
N ASP A 354 -10.87 -8.80 -11.42
CA ASP A 354 -9.71 -9.51 -10.87
C ASP A 354 -8.83 -8.56 -10.06
N MET A 355 -9.42 -8.03 -8.99
CA MET A 355 -8.86 -6.98 -8.15
C MET A 355 -9.23 -7.24 -6.69
N GLU A 356 -8.23 -7.14 -5.81
CA GLU A 356 -8.49 -7.03 -4.39
C GLU A 356 -9.05 -5.64 -4.06
N ILE A 357 -10.02 -5.59 -3.15
CA ILE A 357 -10.77 -4.37 -2.82
C ILE A 357 -10.48 -3.99 -1.37
N LEU A 358 -9.66 -2.96 -1.16
CA LEU A 358 -9.33 -2.47 0.19
C LEU A 358 -10.30 -1.39 0.67
N ALA A 359 -11.37 -1.82 1.35
CA ALA A 359 -12.43 -0.98 1.87
C ALA A 359 -12.06 -0.31 3.19
N VAL A 360 -11.72 0.98 3.11
CA VAL A 360 -11.31 1.76 4.28
C VAL A 360 -12.49 2.28 5.11
N THR A 361 -12.45 2.08 6.42
CA THR A 361 -13.44 2.53 7.39
C THR A 361 -12.78 3.00 8.69
N ARG A 362 -13.39 3.97 9.38
CA ARG A 362 -12.93 4.38 10.72
C ARG A 362 -13.20 3.33 11.80
N ASN A 363 -14.19 2.46 11.59
CA ASN A 363 -14.56 1.42 12.55
C ASN A 363 -14.78 0.07 11.84
N PRO A 364 -13.73 -0.79 11.77
CA PRO A 364 -13.81 -2.13 11.18
C PRO A 364 -14.83 -3.05 11.86
N GLN A 365 -15.17 -2.78 13.12
CA GLN A 365 -16.11 -3.60 13.90
C GLN A 365 -17.58 -3.22 13.69
N SER A 366 -17.85 -2.15 12.94
CA SER A 366 -19.22 -1.74 12.64
C SER A 366 -19.98 -2.81 11.85
N GLY A 367 -21.30 -2.93 12.07
CA GLY A 367 -22.13 -3.87 11.33
C GLY A 367 -22.07 -3.67 9.81
N ALA A 368 -21.88 -2.42 9.36
CA ALA A 368 -21.73 -2.07 7.95
C ALA A 368 -20.40 -2.56 7.34
N ALA A 369 -19.31 -2.55 8.11
CA ALA A 369 -18.00 -3.07 7.69
C ALA A 369 -18.02 -4.61 7.63
N LYS A 370 -18.57 -5.27 8.66
CA LYS A 370 -18.72 -6.73 8.68
C LYS A 370 -19.59 -7.25 7.54
N LYS A 371 -20.73 -6.59 7.27
CA LYS A 371 -21.60 -6.92 6.14
C LYS A 371 -20.90 -6.77 4.80
N LEU A 372 -19.97 -5.82 4.68
CA LEU A 372 -19.20 -5.61 3.45
C LEU A 372 -18.16 -6.70 3.22
N ALA A 373 -17.36 -6.99 4.26
CA ALA A 373 -16.36 -8.06 4.21
C ALA A 373 -17.00 -9.41 3.83
N GLY A 374 -18.21 -9.67 4.35
CA GLY A 374 -18.96 -10.88 4.03
C GLY A 374 -19.54 -10.95 2.62
N LYS A 375 -19.44 -9.91 1.78
CA LYS A 375 -19.97 -9.95 0.40
C LYS A 375 -19.10 -10.74 -0.56
N SER A 376 -17.78 -10.71 -0.38
CA SER A 376 -16.83 -11.34 -1.28
C SER A 376 -15.49 -11.52 -0.57
N PRO A 377 -14.78 -12.63 -0.80
CA PRO A 377 -13.41 -12.81 -0.29
C PRO A 377 -12.42 -11.79 -0.88
N LYS A 378 -12.75 -11.15 -2.01
CA LYS A 378 -11.94 -10.08 -2.62
C LYS A 378 -11.93 -8.79 -1.79
N ILE A 379 -12.83 -8.64 -0.79
CA ILE A 379 -12.92 -7.43 0.02
C ILE A 379 -12.13 -7.58 1.31
N LYS A 380 -11.21 -6.64 1.54
CA LYS A 380 -10.51 -6.48 2.83
C LYS A 380 -10.86 -5.16 3.48
N ILE A 381 -11.07 -5.19 4.79
CA ILE A 381 -11.40 -3.99 5.55
C ILE A 381 -10.11 -3.36 6.07
N VAL A 382 -9.90 -2.09 5.75
CA VAL A 382 -8.78 -1.28 6.25
C VAL A 382 -9.29 -0.32 7.30
N GLN A 383 -8.65 -0.25 8.46
CA GLN A 383 -8.93 0.85 9.40
C GLN A 383 -8.27 2.14 8.90
N GLY A 384 -9.01 3.24 8.82
CA GLY A 384 -8.42 4.51 8.41
C GLY A 384 -9.36 5.71 8.54
N ASP A 385 -8.77 6.89 8.69
CA ASP A 385 -9.46 8.19 8.72
C ASP A 385 -8.85 9.12 7.67
N LEU A 386 -9.68 9.82 6.90
CA LEU A 386 -9.23 10.75 5.86
C LEU A 386 -8.43 11.94 6.41
N ASP A 387 -8.50 12.19 7.72
CA ASP A 387 -7.60 13.14 8.41
C ASP A 387 -6.16 12.62 8.54
N ASP A 388 -5.92 11.33 8.31
CA ASP A 388 -4.60 10.67 8.35
C ASP A 388 -4.38 9.73 7.13
N PRO A 389 -4.22 10.28 5.90
CA PRO A 389 -3.90 9.50 4.69
C PRO A 389 -2.74 8.53 4.88
N VAL A 390 -1.66 8.95 5.54
CA VAL A 390 -0.49 8.11 5.83
C VAL A 390 -0.90 6.85 6.62
N GLY A 391 -1.71 7.02 7.66
CA GLY A 391 -2.23 5.91 8.46
C GLY A 391 -3.12 4.95 7.66
N ILE A 392 -3.89 5.45 6.69
CA ILE A 392 -4.68 4.59 5.80
C ILE A 392 -3.78 3.69 4.97
N PHE A 393 -2.83 4.28 4.23
CA PHE A 393 -1.93 3.52 3.37
C PHE A 393 -1.10 2.54 4.21
N GLY A 394 -0.65 2.97 5.40
CA GLY A 394 0.04 2.09 6.36
C GLY A 394 -0.80 0.88 6.80
N ASN A 395 -2.07 1.08 7.16
CA ASN A 395 -2.97 -0.01 7.55
C ASN A 395 -3.37 -0.89 6.37
N ALA A 396 -3.39 -0.34 5.17
CA ALA A 396 -3.70 -1.10 3.97
C ALA A 396 -2.61 -2.09 3.60
N CYS A 397 -1.35 -1.68 3.73
CA CYS A 397 -0.20 -2.57 3.58
C CYS A 397 -0.16 -3.70 4.64
N GLN A 398 -0.94 -3.60 5.72
CA GLN A 398 -1.06 -4.68 6.71
C GLN A 398 -2.11 -5.73 6.31
N VAL A 399 -3.13 -5.34 5.55
CA VAL A 399 -4.20 -6.27 5.13
C VAL A 399 -3.99 -6.78 3.70
N SER A 400 -3.27 -6.05 2.87
CA SER A 400 -2.92 -6.42 1.51
C SER A 400 -1.41 -6.58 1.39
N SER A 401 -0.98 -7.67 0.74
CA SER A 401 0.42 -7.96 0.43
C SER A 401 0.89 -7.29 -0.87
N GLU A 402 -0.01 -6.62 -1.55
CA GLU A 402 0.13 -6.17 -2.93
C GLU A 402 0.08 -4.63 -2.99
N PRO A 403 0.79 -4.00 -3.95
CA PRO A 403 0.85 -2.55 -4.04
C PRO A 403 -0.52 -1.97 -4.41
N ILE A 404 -0.77 -0.72 -4.03
CA ILE A 404 -2.04 -0.05 -4.30
C ILE A 404 -2.01 0.56 -5.71
N TRP A 405 -2.62 -0.12 -6.68
CA TRP A 405 -2.66 0.37 -8.06
C TRP A 405 -3.61 1.56 -8.26
N GLY A 406 -4.79 1.49 -7.66
CA GLY A 406 -5.84 2.50 -7.83
C GLY A 406 -6.36 3.03 -6.50
N VAL A 407 -6.84 4.28 -6.51
CA VAL A 407 -7.54 4.89 -5.36
C VAL A 407 -8.82 5.54 -5.84
N PHE A 408 -9.95 5.17 -5.22
CA PHE A 408 -11.20 5.91 -5.33
C PHE A 408 -11.30 6.93 -4.21
N SER A 409 -11.43 8.21 -4.56
CA SER A 409 -11.41 9.34 -3.63
C SER A 409 -12.74 10.09 -3.62
N VAL A 410 -13.28 10.27 -2.40
CA VAL A 410 -14.53 10.95 -2.13
C VAL A 410 -14.53 11.49 -0.71
N GLN A 411 -14.84 12.77 -0.54
CA GLN A 411 -14.95 13.43 0.76
C GLN A 411 -16.38 13.94 0.95
N VAL A 412 -16.74 14.28 2.19
CA VAL A 412 -18.07 14.79 2.53
C VAL A 412 -17.92 16.20 3.12
N PRO A 413 -18.50 17.24 2.51
CA PRO A 413 -18.36 18.63 2.96
C PRO A 413 -19.18 18.98 4.21
N MET A 414 -20.17 18.15 4.54
CA MET A 414 -21.20 18.45 5.54
C MET A 414 -21.49 17.25 6.43
N GLY A 415 -21.63 17.48 7.73
CA GLY A 415 -21.89 16.44 8.73
C GLY A 415 -21.19 16.75 10.06
N GLN A 416 -21.38 15.89 11.06
CA GLN A 416 -20.78 16.09 12.37
C GLN A 416 -19.24 16.13 12.28
N GLY A 417 -18.65 17.30 12.55
CA GLY A 417 -17.20 17.51 12.48
C GLY A 417 -16.62 17.61 11.06
N GLN A 418 -17.46 17.85 10.04
CA GLN A 418 -17.05 18.07 8.65
C GLN A 418 -17.26 19.53 8.24
N THR A 419 -16.31 20.08 7.48
CA THR A 419 -16.38 21.43 6.90
C THR A 419 -15.81 21.41 5.48
N VAL A 420 -16.05 22.48 4.73
CA VAL A 420 -15.51 22.67 3.38
C VAL A 420 -13.97 22.68 3.37
N GLU A 421 -13.36 23.32 4.37
CA GLU A 421 -11.90 23.36 4.53
C GLU A 421 -11.34 21.98 4.87
N LYS A 422 -12.07 21.22 5.69
CA LYS A 422 -11.70 19.86 6.04
C LYS A 422 -11.78 18.94 4.83
N GLU A 423 -12.85 19.06 4.03
CA GLU A 423 -12.99 18.35 2.76
C GLU A 423 -11.81 18.63 1.83
N GLU A 424 -11.48 19.91 1.63
CA GLU A 424 -10.37 20.34 0.78
C GLU A 424 -9.04 19.77 1.28
N ARG A 425 -8.79 19.85 2.59
CA ARG A 425 -7.59 19.28 3.23
C ARG A 425 -7.48 17.78 3.01
N GLN A 426 -8.57 17.03 3.25
CA GLN A 426 -8.61 15.58 3.11
C GLN A 426 -8.37 15.15 1.66
N GLY A 427 -9.03 15.79 0.71
CA GLY A 427 -8.88 15.49 -0.72
C GLY A 427 -7.44 15.72 -1.20
N LYS A 428 -6.85 16.88 -0.86
CA LYS A 428 -5.46 17.22 -1.22
C LYS A 428 -4.44 16.30 -0.56
N ALA A 429 -4.59 16.04 0.74
CA ALA A 429 -3.68 15.16 1.46
C ALA A 429 -3.72 13.73 0.92
N LEU A 430 -4.91 13.24 0.52
CA LEU A 430 -5.03 11.91 -0.09
C LEU A 430 -4.39 11.83 -1.48
N ILE A 431 -4.48 12.89 -2.30
CA ILE A 431 -3.78 12.97 -3.58
C ILE A 431 -2.26 12.94 -3.37
N ASP A 432 -1.78 13.71 -2.41
CA ASP A 432 -0.35 13.82 -2.11
C ASP A 432 0.21 12.50 -1.60
N GLU A 433 -0.53 11.82 -0.73
CA GLU A 433 -0.16 10.50 -0.24
C GLU A 433 -0.24 9.45 -1.35
N ALA A 434 -1.27 9.47 -2.21
CA ALA A 434 -1.35 8.56 -3.35
C ALA A 434 -0.15 8.72 -4.30
N LEU A 435 0.30 9.95 -4.54
CA LEU A 435 1.52 10.22 -5.30
C LEU A 435 2.77 9.72 -4.57
N ALA A 436 2.88 9.94 -3.26
CA ALA A 436 4.00 9.44 -2.46
C ALA A 436 4.10 7.91 -2.47
N GLN A 437 2.94 7.24 -2.50
CA GLN A 437 2.79 5.79 -2.54
C GLN A 437 2.76 5.22 -3.98
N LYS A 438 3.04 6.05 -4.99
CA LYS A 438 3.13 5.67 -6.42
C LYS A 438 1.87 4.97 -6.97
N VAL A 439 0.69 5.42 -6.53
CA VAL A 439 -0.60 4.98 -7.09
C VAL A 439 -0.62 5.27 -8.59
N GLN A 440 -1.10 4.31 -9.39
CA GLN A 440 -1.08 4.39 -10.85
C GLN A 440 -2.29 5.16 -11.40
N HIS A 441 -3.46 4.95 -10.79
CA HIS A 441 -4.72 5.55 -11.24
C HIS A 441 -5.58 6.09 -10.09
N PHE A 442 -5.90 7.38 -10.13
CA PHE A 442 -6.69 8.06 -9.10
C PHE A 442 -8.06 8.47 -9.64
N VAL A 443 -9.12 7.83 -9.16
CA VAL A 443 -10.50 8.17 -9.54
C VAL A 443 -11.08 9.08 -8.46
N TYR A 444 -11.30 10.34 -8.79
CA TYR A 444 -11.84 11.35 -7.88
C TYR A 444 -13.28 11.69 -8.23
N THR A 445 -14.19 11.64 -7.25
CA THR A 445 -15.54 12.18 -7.43
C THR A 445 -15.62 13.63 -6.95
N SER A 446 -15.95 14.50 -7.90
CA SER A 446 -16.20 15.93 -7.72
C SER A 446 -17.70 16.21 -7.85
N VAL A 447 -18.08 17.24 -8.60
CA VAL A 447 -19.45 17.67 -8.90
C VAL A 447 -19.47 18.38 -10.24
N ASP A 448 -20.55 18.23 -11.00
CA ASP A 448 -20.72 19.01 -12.25
C ASP A 448 -20.97 20.50 -11.95
N ARG A 449 -20.39 21.36 -12.77
CA ARG A 449 -20.51 22.82 -12.69
C ARG A 449 -20.77 23.43 -14.08
N GLY A 450 -21.40 22.66 -14.96
CA GLY A 450 -21.73 23.06 -16.33
C GLY A 450 -21.01 22.27 -17.42
N GLY A 451 -20.84 20.94 -17.26
CA GLY A 451 -20.23 20.08 -18.27
C GLY A 451 -18.72 20.32 -18.39
N ASP A 452 -18.22 20.48 -19.61
CA ASP A 452 -16.80 20.76 -19.86
C ASP A 452 -16.32 22.05 -19.19
N ALA A 453 -17.20 23.07 -19.10
CA ALA A 453 -16.90 24.33 -18.42
C ALA A 453 -16.60 24.16 -16.92
N SER A 454 -16.91 23.01 -16.33
CA SER A 454 -16.63 22.72 -14.92
C SER A 454 -15.14 22.71 -14.56
N ILE A 455 -14.25 22.61 -15.56
CA ILE A 455 -12.80 22.67 -15.37
C ILE A 455 -12.35 24.07 -14.92
N ASP A 456 -12.92 25.13 -15.52
CA ASP A 456 -12.57 26.53 -15.25
C ASP A 456 -13.59 27.22 -14.33
N ASN A 457 -14.79 26.64 -14.19
CA ASN A 457 -15.86 27.21 -13.37
C ASN A 457 -15.78 26.76 -11.91
N ALA A 458 -15.22 27.61 -11.06
CA ALA A 458 -15.13 27.38 -9.62
C ALA A 458 -16.50 27.49 -8.90
N THR A 459 -17.47 28.20 -9.47
CA THR A 459 -18.74 28.63 -8.82
C THR A 459 -18.52 29.42 -7.51
N ASN A 460 -19.61 29.93 -6.91
CA ASN A 460 -19.58 30.61 -5.61
C ASN A 460 -20.12 29.75 -4.46
N ILE A 461 -20.43 28.47 -4.73
CA ILE A 461 -20.99 27.54 -3.75
C ILE A 461 -19.83 26.89 -2.98
N PRO A 462 -19.73 27.11 -1.65
CA PRO A 462 -18.63 26.59 -0.83
C PRO A 462 -18.26 25.11 -1.06
N HIS A 463 -19.23 24.20 -1.06
CA HIS A 463 -18.94 22.77 -1.25
C HIS A 463 -18.70 22.33 -2.71
N PHE A 464 -18.89 23.23 -3.70
CA PHE A 464 -18.51 22.99 -5.09
C PHE A 464 -17.10 23.51 -5.35
N ILE A 465 -16.75 24.68 -4.79
CA ILE A 465 -15.43 25.28 -4.95
C ILE A 465 -14.33 24.46 -4.25
N SER A 466 -14.61 23.84 -3.11
CA SER A 466 -13.66 22.89 -2.48
C SER A 466 -13.31 21.76 -3.43
N LYS A 467 -14.31 21.15 -4.08
CA LYS A 467 -14.09 20.06 -5.03
C LYS A 467 -13.34 20.52 -6.27
N HIS A 468 -13.65 21.71 -6.78
CA HIS A 468 -12.88 22.35 -7.86
C HIS A 468 -11.41 22.54 -7.46
N ARG A 469 -11.13 23.04 -6.25
CA ARG A 469 -9.76 23.20 -5.74
C ARG A 469 -9.02 21.87 -5.57
N ILE A 470 -9.71 20.80 -5.21
CA ILE A 470 -9.15 19.44 -5.18
C ILE A 470 -8.82 18.98 -6.60
N GLU A 471 -9.70 19.21 -7.59
CA GLU A 471 -9.39 18.93 -9.01
C GLU A 471 -8.14 19.69 -9.48
N GLN A 472 -8.07 21.00 -9.23
CA GLN A 472 -6.91 21.80 -9.62
C GLN A 472 -5.62 21.29 -8.98
N HIS A 473 -5.68 20.89 -7.70
CA HIS A 473 -4.55 20.28 -7.01
C HIS A 473 -4.15 18.94 -7.64
N LEU A 474 -5.12 18.08 -7.97
CA LEU A 474 -4.87 16.82 -8.69
C LEU A 474 -4.18 17.06 -10.02
N PHE A 475 -4.68 18.02 -10.82
CA PHE A 475 -4.10 18.36 -12.12
C PHE A 475 -2.68 18.90 -11.98
N GLU A 476 -2.46 19.84 -11.05
CA GLU A 476 -1.15 20.43 -10.80
C GLU A 476 -0.12 19.37 -10.41
N ARG A 477 -0.48 18.49 -9.47
CA ARG A 477 0.42 17.49 -8.90
C ARG A 477 0.73 16.33 -9.84
N THR A 478 -0.07 16.15 -10.89
CA THR A 478 0.06 15.04 -11.86
C THR A 478 0.58 15.47 -13.22
N LYS A 479 0.92 16.76 -13.45
CA LYS A 479 1.48 17.25 -14.73
C LYS A 479 2.70 16.47 -15.22
N ALA A 480 3.53 15.97 -14.29
CA ALA A 480 4.72 15.19 -14.59
C ALA A 480 4.41 13.75 -15.06
N GLY A 481 3.13 13.35 -15.12
CA GLY A 481 2.69 12.04 -15.59
C GLY A 481 2.88 10.90 -14.58
N ALA A 482 3.22 11.19 -13.33
CA ALA A 482 3.53 10.20 -12.30
C ALA A 482 2.32 9.36 -11.84
N MET A 483 1.10 9.86 -12.03
CA MET A 483 -0.15 9.19 -11.69
C MET A 483 -1.23 9.65 -12.67
N SER A 484 -1.91 8.70 -13.30
CA SER A 484 -3.08 9.01 -14.13
C SER A 484 -4.31 9.20 -13.26
N TRP A 485 -5.33 9.89 -13.77
CA TRP A 485 -6.52 10.16 -12.98
C TRP A 485 -7.80 10.17 -13.82
N THR A 486 -8.95 10.00 -13.16
CA THR A 486 -10.26 10.24 -13.76
C THR A 486 -11.08 11.07 -12.78
N VAL A 487 -11.67 12.17 -13.26
CA VAL A 487 -12.58 12.97 -12.44
C VAL A 487 -14.00 12.69 -12.85
N LEU A 488 -14.79 12.16 -11.94
CA LEU A 488 -16.22 11.97 -12.10
C LEU A 488 -16.94 13.18 -11.49
N ARG A 489 -17.79 13.85 -12.27
CA ARG A 489 -18.54 15.05 -11.88
C ARG A 489 -20.03 14.71 -11.86
N PRO A 490 -20.52 14.00 -10.84
CA PRO A 490 -21.92 13.65 -10.79
C PRO A 490 -22.79 14.88 -10.53
N VAL A 491 -24.02 14.83 -11.04
CA VAL A 491 -25.06 15.83 -10.83
C VAL A 491 -25.85 15.53 -9.54
N PHE A 492 -27.08 16.03 -9.41
CA PHE A 492 -27.94 15.75 -8.26
C PHE A 492 -28.26 14.24 -8.12
N PHE A 493 -28.24 13.67 -6.91
CA PHE A 493 -28.45 12.23 -6.74
C PHE A 493 -29.93 11.89 -6.54
N PHE A 494 -30.44 10.89 -7.27
CA PHE A 494 -31.76 10.32 -6.96
C PHE A 494 -31.83 9.81 -5.52
N ASP A 495 -30.73 9.24 -5.02
CA ASP A 495 -30.55 8.75 -3.65
C ASP A 495 -30.74 9.79 -2.54
N ASN A 496 -30.87 11.09 -2.87
CA ASN A 496 -31.24 12.13 -1.92
C ASN A 496 -32.76 12.19 -1.68
N ILE A 497 -33.57 11.54 -2.52
CA ILE A 497 -35.01 11.41 -2.37
C ILE A 497 -35.26 10.21 -1.44
N THR A 498 -35.40 10.47 -0.16
CA THR A 498 -35.64 9.46 0.90
C THR A 498 -36.91 9.78 1.69
N PRO A 499 -37.52 8.79 2.37
CA PRO A 499 -38.74 9.02 3.16
C PRO A 499 -38.51 9.79 4.48
N ASP A 500 -37.25 9.97 4.88
CA ASP A 500 -36.85 10.70 6.08
C ASP A 500 -36.98 12.24 5.94
N PHE A 501 -36.68 12.98 7.00
CA PHE A 501 -36.81 14.44 7.00
C PHE A 501 -35.90 15.13 5.97
N MET A 502 -34.68 14.63 5.75
CA MET A 502 -33.75 15.23 4.80
C MET A 502 -34.25 15.05 3.36
N GLY A 503 -34.74 13.85 3.02
CA GLY A 503 -35.34 13.61 1.71
C GLY A 503 -36.58 14.48 1.48
N ARG A 504 -37.45 14.60 2.50
CA ARG A 504 -38.62 15.50 2.44
C ARG A 504 -38.24 16.97 2.25
N PHE A 505 -37.19 17.42 2.94
CA PHE A 505 -36.66 18.78 2.79
C PHE A 505 -36.15 19.02 1.37
N VAL A 506 -35.37 18.09 0.83
CA VAL A 506 -34.81 18.17 -0.51
C VAL A 506 -35.90 18.25 -1.58
N VAL A 507 -36.95 17.43 -1.47
CA VAL A 507 -38.11 17.45 -2.39
C VAL A 507 -38.85 18.78 -2.29
N THR A 508 -39.08 19.32 -1.09
CA THR A 508 -39.69 20.65 -0.91
C THR A 508 -38.81 21.78 -1.45
N ALA A 509 -37.49 21.69 -1.28
CA ALA A 509 -36.54 22.67 -1.78
C ALA A 509 -36.53 22.70 -3.32
N TRP A 510 -36.64 21.53 -3.95
CA TRP A 510 -36.77 21.41 -5.40
C TRP A 510 -37.99 22.17 -5.90
N ASP A 511 -39.18 21.88 -5.36
CA ASP A 511 -40.42 22.61 -5.68
C ASP A 511 -40.26 24.13 -5.46
N ALA A 512 -39.80 24.52 -4.28
CA ALA A 512 -39.78 25.92 -3.86
C ALA A 512 -38.75 26.79 -4.61
N TYR A 513 -37.59 26.25 -4.99
CA TYR A 513 -36.49 27.02 -5.57
C TYR A 513 -36.27 26.81 -7.06
N LEU A 514 -36.60 25.63 -7.61
CA LEU A 514 -36.44 25.39 -9.05
C LEU A 514 -37.62 25.90 -9.87
N GLN A 515 -38.80 26.09 -9.26
CA GLN A 515 -39.97 26.73 -9.89
C GLN A 515 -40.29 26.14 -11.28
N GLY A 516 -40.31 24.81 -11.38
CA GLY A 516 -40.59 24.07 -12.62
C GLY A 516 -39.40 23.90 -13.58
N LYS A 517 -38.23 24.46 -13.28
CA LYS A 517 -37.02 24.21 -14.09
C LYS A 517 -36.53 22.76 -13.97
N PRO A 518 -35.99 22.20 -15.06
CA PRO A 518 -35.43 20.85 -15.05
C PRO A 518 -34.10 20.79 -14.27
N LEU A 519 -33.86 19.65 -13.62
CA LEU A 519 -32.62 19.32 -12.92
C LEU A 519 -32.08 17.98 -13.41
N GLN A 520 -30.80 17.94 -13.80
CA GLN A 520 -30.14 16.69 -14.14
C GLN A 520 -29.87 15.87 -12.87
N CYS A 521 -30.17 14.58 -12.95
CA CYS A 521 -30.07 13.67 -11.82
C CYS A 521 -29.34 12.37 -12.20
N ILE A 522 -28.72 11.70 -11.22
CA ILE A 522 -27.95 10.46 -11.41
C ILE A 522 -28.21 9.48 -10.25
N ALA A 523 -28.23 8.18 -10.55
CA ALA A 523 -28.24 7.12 -9.54
C ALA A 523 -26.83 6.91 -8.97
N VAL A 524 -26.72 6.72 -7.64
CA VAL A 524 -25.41 6.42 -7.04
C VAL A 524 -24.83 5.09 -7.56
N SER A 525 -25.67 4.14 -7.96
CA SER A 525 -25.24 2.90 -8.64
C SER A 525 -24.42 3.19 -9.89
N ASP A 526 -24.84 4.18 -10.68
CA ASP A 526 -24.27 4.48 -11.98
C ASP A 526 -22.96 5.26 -11.84
N ILE A 527 -22.85 6.10 -10.80
CA ILE A 527 -21.55 6.65 -10.37
C ILE A 527 -20.59 5.50 -10.04
N GLY A 528 -21.08 4.47 -9.34
CA GLY A 528 -20.35 3.25 -9.05
C GLY A 528 -19.86 2.52 -10.31
N TYR A 529 -20.74 2.38 -11.31
CA TYR A 529 -20.41 1.80 -12.61
C TYR A 529 -19.28 2.58 -13.31
N PHE A 530 -19.42 3.89 -13.50
CA PHE A 530 -18.39 4.69 -14.17
C PHE A 530 -17.05 4.69 -13.41
N ALA A 531 -17.07 4.70 -12.08
CA ALA A 531 -15.87 4.56 -11.27
C ALA A 531 -15.21 3.18 -11.45
N ALA A 532 -15.98 2.11 -11.48
CA ALA A 532 -15.48 0.76 -11.75
C ALA A 532 -14.87 0.68 -13.16
N GLN A 533 -15.56 1.22 -14.17
CA GLN A 533 -15.06 1.27 -15.55
C GLN A 533 -13.76 2.09 -15.67
N ALA A 534 -13.60 3.16 -14.89
CA ALA A 534 -12.34 3.91 -14.87
C ALA A 534 -11.16 3.06 -14.38
N PHE A 535 -11.38 2.15 -13.43
CA PHE A 535 -10.35 1.21 -12.99
C PHE A 535 -10.15 0.02 -13.94
N LEU A 536 -11.22 -0.49 -14.55
CA LEU A 536 -11.15 -1.65 -15.45
C LEU A 536 -10.62 -1.29 -16.84
N ASN A 537 -10.88 -0.07 -17.31
CA ASN A 537 -10.53 0.43 -18.64
C ASN A 537 -9.69 1.73 -18.56
N PRO A 538 -8.56 1.75 -17.84
CA PRO A 538 -7.82 2.98 -17.56
C PRO A 538 -7.32 3.70 -18.81
N ALA A 539 -7.07 2.98 -19.92
CA ALA A 539 -6.68 3.58 -21.19
C ALA A 539 -7.75 4.52 -21.77
N GLU A 540 -9.04 4.23 -21.55
CA GLU A 540 -10.16 5.03 -22.04
C GLU A 540 -10.49 6.20 -21.12
N TYR A 541 -10.25 6.04 -19.81
CA TYR A 541 -10.65 7.00 -18.77
C TYR A 541 -9.50 7.87 -18.23
N ARG A 542 -8.23 7.56 -18.56
CA ARG A 542 -7.06 8.33 -18.10
C ARG A 542 -7.12 9.80 -18.49
N ASN A 543 -6.86 10.64 -17.50
CA ASN A 543 -6.81 12.10 -17.57
C ASN A 543 -8.07 12.73 -18.18
N ARG A 544 -9.23 12.11 -17.93
CA ARG A 544 -10.53 12.60 -18.40
C ARG A 544 -11.40 13.05 -17.24
N CYS A 545 -12.20 14.06 -17.53
CA CYS A 545 -13.30 14.49 -16.68
C CYS A 545 -14.61 14.04 -17.33
N LEU A 546 -15.51 13.43 -16.57
CA LEU A 546 -16.83 13.03 -17.04
C LEU A 546 -17.90 13.61 -16.13
N SER A 547 -18.80 14.41 -16.69
CA SER A 547 -20.02 14.81 -16.00
C SER A 547 -21.05 13.69 -16.11
N LEU A 548 -21.64 13.28 -14.99
CA LEU A 548 -22.51 12.09 -14.92
C LEU A 548 -23.95 12.48 -14.59
N ALA A 549 -24.88 12.22 -15.52
CA ALA A 549 -26.32 12.33 -15.35
C ALA A 549 -27.03 11.14 -16.02
N GLY A 550 -28.08 10.62 -15.41
CA GLY A 550 -28.93 9.55 -15.94
C GLY A 550 -30.25 10.06 -16.54
N ASP A 551 -30.76 11.18 -15.99
CA ASP A 551 -32.05 11.75 -16.39
C ASP A 551 -32.11 13.27 -16.18
N VAL A 552 -33.15 13.90 -16.72
CA VAL A 552 -33.49 15.32 -16.53
C VAL A 552 -34.95 15.42 -16.08
N LEU A 553 -35.17 15.87 -14.84
CA LEU A 553 -36.51 15.89 -14.25
C LEU A 553 -36.97 17.30 -13.89
N THR A 554 -38.24 17.60 -14.10
CA THR A 554 -38.93 18.68 -13.36
C THR A 554 -39.55 18.11 -12.09
N TYR A 555 -39.94 18.98 -11.16
CA TYR A 555 -40.62 18.57 -9.94
C TYR A 555 -41.93 17.81 -10.25
N GLU A 556 -42.71 18.29 -11.20
CA GLU A 556 -43.99 17.71 -11.60
C GLU A 556 -43.81 16.32 -12.20
N HIS A 557 -42.81 16.17 -13.08
CA HIS A 557 -42.51 14.89 -13.71
C HIS A 557 -42.01 13.86 -12.67
N MET A 558 -41.14 14.28 -11.75
CA MET A 558 -40.72 13.44 -10.62
C MET A 558 -41.93 12.97 -9.78
N GLN A 559 -42.85 13.87 -9.45
CA GLN A 559 -44.07 13.52 -8.69
C GLN A 559 -44.99 12.57 -9.46
N GLU A 560 -45.14 12.76 -10.77
CA GLU A 560 -45.93 11.89 -11.63
C GLU A 560 -45.37 10.47 -11.66
N VAL A 561 -44.06 10.32 -11.91
CA VAL A 561 -43.40 9.00 -11.96
C VAL A 561 -43.48 8.31 -10.60
N MET A 562 -43.27 9.04 -9.50
CA MET A 562 -43.43 8.54 -8.13
C MET A 562 -44.83 8.00 -7.88
N ARG A 563 -45.86 8.79 -8.21
CA ARG A 563 -47.27 8.39 -8.03
C ARG A 563 -47.59 7.15 -8.85
N ARG A 564 -47.13 7.10 -10.10
CA ARG A 564 -47.37 5.97 -11.00
C ARG A 564 -46.72 4.67 -10.52
N LYS A 565 -45.50 4.71 -9.98
CA LYS A 565 -44.74 3.51 -9.58
C LYS A 565 -44.94 3.06 -8.15
N THR A 566 -45.14 4.01 -7.24
CA THR A 566 -45.24 3.71 -5.78
C THR A 566 -46.66 3.87 -5.24
N GLY A 567 -47.59 4.39 -6.05
CA GLY A 567 -48.95 4.74 -5.64
C GLY A 567 -49.02 5.97 -4.73
N ARG A 568 -47.89 6.66 -4.48
CA ARG A 568 -47.79 7.83 -3.61
C ARG A 568 -46.87 8.89 -4.20
N GLU A 569 -47.10 10.13 -3.83
CA GLU A 569 -46.22 11.25 -4.17
C GLU A 569 -44.93 11.21 -3.33
N ALA A 570 -43.85 11.81 -3.86
CA ALA A 570 -42.63 11.97 -3.09
C ALA A 570 -42.92 12.84 -1.86
N PRO A 571 -42.55 12.39 -0.65
CA PRO A 571 -42.95 13.06 0.57
C PRO A 571 -42.25 14.42 0.66
N THR A 572 -43.00 15.44 1.08
CA THR A 572 -42.53 16.81 1.27
C THR A 572 -42.55 17.19 2.76
N THR A 573 -41.84 18.26 3.10
CA THR A 573 -41.97 18.98 4.37
C THR A 573 -42.65 20.35 4.16
N PHE A 574 -42.93 21.06 5.25
CA PHE A 574 -43.54 22.39 5.20
C PHE A 574 -42.59 23.41 4.55
N ARG A 575 -43.08 24.17 3.56
CA ARG A 575 -42.31 25.24 2.89
C ARG A 575 -41.69 26.24 3.85
N VAL A 576 -42.40 26.59 4.93
CA VAL A 576 -41.91 27.49 5.99
C VAL A 576 -40.64 26.94 6.66
N VAL A 577 -40.60 25.64 6.94
CA VAL A 577 -39.41 24.97 7.48
C VAL A 577 -38.28 24.97 6.44
N CYS A 578 -38.60 24.73 5.17
CA CYS A 578 -37.63 24.78 4.08
C CYS A 578 -36.98 26.17 3.99
N TYR A 579 -37.76 27.25 3.98
CA TYR A 579 -37.22 28.62 3.92
C TYR A 579 -36.38 28.98 5.14
N MET A 580 -36.78 28.55 6.35
CA MET A 580 -35.95 28.75 7.55
C MET A 580 -34.60 28.03 7.44
N VAL A 581 -34.57 26.77 6.99
CA VAL A 581 -33.33 26.03 6.81
C VAL A 581 -32.45 26.66 5.73
N MET A 582 -33.03 27.09 4.60
CA MET A 582 -32.31 27.79 3.53
C MET A 582 -31.78 29.16 3.98
N TRP A 583 -32.44 29.82 4.93
CA TRP A 583 -31.94 31.05 5.54
C TRP A 583 -30.72 30.79 6.44
N MET A 584 -30.76 29.73 7.25
CA MET A 584 -29.67 29.35 8.16
C MET A 584 -28.47 28.74 7.44
N VAL A 585 -28.71 27.90 6.43
CA VAL A 585 -27.68 27.15 5.70
C VAL A 585 -27.43 27.80 4.33
N ARG A 586 -26.65 28.89 4.36
CA ARG A 586 -26.34 29.69 3.16
C ARG A 586 -25.83 28.86 1.98
N ASP A 587 -25.03 27.83 2.26
CA ASP A 587 -24.43 26.97 1.24
C ASP A 587 -25.49 26.22 0.41
N MET A 588 -26.51 25.65 1.07
CA MET A 588 -27.64 24.99 0.41
C MET A 588 -28.47 25.96 -0.41
N ARG A 589 -28.68 27.18 0.09
CA ARG A 589 -29.43 28.22 -0.65
C ARG A 589 -28.70 28.61 -1.94
N LEU A 590 -27.40 28.89 -1.86
CA LEU A 590 -26.59 29.23 -3.04
C LEU A 590 -26.61 28.12 -4.09
N MET A 591 -26.59 26.86 -3.67
CA MET A 591 -26.68 25.71 -4.56
C MET A 591 -28.02 25.67 -5.32
N PHE A 592 -29.15 25.81 -4.64
CA PHE A 592 -30.46 25.82 -5.32
C PHE A 592 -30.67 27.06 -6.20
N GLU A 593 -30.17 28.23 -5.78
CA GLU A 593 -30.13 29.43 -6.62
C GLU A 593 -29.30 29.20 -7.90
N TRP A 594 -28.17 28.49 -7.79
CA TRP A 594 -27.33 28.13 -8.93
C TRP A 594 -27.98 27.08 -9.83
N PHE A 595 -28.69 26.08 -9.28
CA PHE A 595 -29.47 25.14 -10.10
C PHE A 595 -30.52 25.87 -10.94
N TYR A 596 -31.20 26.85 -10.34
CA TYR A 596 -32.16 27.67 -11.06
C TYR A 596 -31.50 28.56 -12.13
N ALA A 597 -30.36 29.19 -11.82
CA ALA A 597 -29.73 30.18 -12.70
C ALA A 597 -28.89 29.57 -13.83
N HIS A 598 -28.15 28.49 -13.55
CA HIS A 598 -27.16 27.91 -14.47
C HIS A 598 -27.43 26.43 -14.75
N GLY A 599 -27.59 25.62 -13.70
CA GLY A 599 -27.81 24.18 -13.80
C GLY A 599 -26.60 23.37 -14.28
N TYR A 600 -26.75 22.06 -14.22
CA TYR A 600 -25.77 21.08 -14.71
C TYR A 600 -25.82 20.93 -16.24
N ARG A 601 -24.75 20.39 -16.85
CA ARG A 601 -24.69 20.15 -18.32
C ARG A 601 -23.97 18.85 -18.72
N ALA A 602 -24.26 17.76 -18.03
CA ALA A 602 -23.80 16.43 -18.43
C ALA A 602 -24.46 15.96 -19.75
N ASP A 603 -23.70 15.29 -20.61
CA ASP A 603 -24.17 14.72 -21.89
C ASP A 603 -24.79 13.33 -21.68
N ILE A 604 -26.09 13.30 -21.37
CA ILE A 604 -26.84 12.06 -21.11
C ILE A 604 -26.85 11.12 -22.33
N PRO A 605 -27.08 11.58 -23.58
CA PRO A 605 -26.95 10.73 -24.76
C PRO A 605 -25.58 10.05 -24.87
N GLY A 606 -24.49 10.78 -24.67
CA GLY A 606 -23.14 10.21 -24.65
C GLY A 606 -22.93 9.20 -23.52
N LEU A 607 -23.41 9.50 -22.32
CA LEU A 607 -23.37 8.57 -21.18
C LEU A 607 -24.15 7.29 -21.43
N ARG A 608 -25.31 7.35 -22.09
CA ARG A 608 -26.13 6.19 -22.41
C ARG A 608 -25.50 5.30 -23.50
N GLN A 609 -24.66 5.88 -24.37
CA GLN A 609 -23.84 5.10 -25.30
C GLN A 609 -22.74 4.34 -24.56
N MET A 610 -22.07 4.97 -23.60
CA MET A 610 -21.03 4.32 -22.76
C MET A 610 -21.62 3.30 -21.77
N HIS A 611 -22.83 3.56 -21.26
CA HIS A 611 -23.55 2.70 -20.34
C HIS A 611 -25.01 2.55 -20.78
N PRO A 612 -25.35 1.56 -21.63
CA PRO A 612 -26.73 1.31 -22.03
C PRO A 612 -27.68 1.02 -20.86
N GLY A 613 -27.14 0.58 -19.73
CA GLY A 613 -27.87 0.33 -18.50
C GLY A 613 -28.22 1.56 -17.66
N LEU A 614 -27.73 2.75 -18.04
CA LEU A 614 -27.85 4.02 -17.31
C LEU A 614 -29.30 4.27 -16.88
N LYS A 615 -29.49 4.47 -15.58
CA LYS A 615 -30.82 4.53 -14.99
C LYS A 615 -31.41 5.91 -15.17
N ASP A 616 -32.61 5.92 -15.73
CA ASP A 616 -33.54 7.03 -15.54
C ASP A 616 -34.20 6.94 -14.15
N PHE A 617 -35.01 7.94 -13.82
CA PHE A 617 -35.65 8.00 -12.52
C PHE A 617 -36.59 6.82 -12.26
N GLU A 618 -37.30 6.35 -13.30
CA GLU A 618 -38.22 5.23 -13.22
C GLU A 618 -37.49 3.94 -12.84
N LYS A 619 -36.40 3.64 -13.56
CA LYS A 619 -35.59 2.45 -13.30
C LYS A 619 -34.89 2.50 -11.94
N TRP A 620 -34.41 3.67 -11.52
CA TRP A 620 -33.85 3.84 -10.18
C TRP A 620 -34.90 3.57 -9.09
N LEU A 621 -36.15 4.01 -9.28
CA LEU A 621 -37.23 3.75 -8.32
C LEU A 621 -37.48 2.27 -8.11
N GLU A 622 -37.46 1.49 -9.18
CA GLU A 622 -37.74 0.05 -9.16
C GLU A 622 -36.59 -0.75 -8.53
N GLU A 623 -35.34 -0.43 -8.87
CA GLU A 623 -34.19 -1.27 -8.51
C GLU A 623 -33.53 -0.86 -7.19
N ASP A 624 -33.37 0.46 -6.97
CA ASP A 624 -32.47 0.99 -5.94
C ASP A 624 -33.20 1.71 -4.81
N SER A 625 -34.38 2.30 -5.09
CA SER A 625 -35.06 3.14 -4.11
C SER A 625 -35.60 2.37 -2.89
N GLN A 626 -35.87 3.14 -1.83
CA GLN A 626 -36.52 2.64 -0.62
C GLN A 626 -38.05 2.63 -0.72
N PHE A 627 -38.62 3.14 -1.80
CA PHE A 627 -40.07 3.34 -1.92
C PHE A 627 -40.81 2.12 -2.48
N VAL A 628 -40.13 1.30 -3.30
CA VAL A 628 -40.73 0.11 -3.95
C VAL A 628 -40.45 -1.18 -3.18
N LYS A 629 -39.40 -1.21 -2.33
CA LYS A 629 -39.11 -2.37 -1.46
C LYS A 629 -40.10 -2.43 -0.28
N GLN A 630 -41.21 -3.13 -0.47
CA GLN A 630 -42.08 -3.66 0.58
C GLN A 630 -42.01 -5.19 0.61
#